data_AF-A0AAV2STL8-F1
#
_entry.id   AF-A0AAV2STL8-F1
#
_cell.length_a   1.000
_cell.length_b   1.000
_cell.length_c   1.000
_cell.angle_alpha   90.00
_cell.angle_beta   90.00
_cell.angle_gamma   90.00
#
_symmetry.space_group_name_H-M   'P 1'
#
loop_
_entity.id
_entity.type
_entity.pdbx_description
1 polymer ?
#
loop_
_entity_poly.entity_id
_entity_poly.type
_entity_poly.pdbx_seq_one_letter_code
_entity_poly.pdbx_strand_id
1 'polypeptide(L)'
;MYKLGVQDYSGDAGNSFIYHHDKNFSTFDADNDIYDGNCAQRFKGGWWYGKCHESNLNGLYLSGSHSSYANGVNWQHFKGVHYSLKKSEIKIRAKKLTTQIFP
;
A
#
# COMPACT_ATOMS: atom_id res chain seq x y z
N MET A 1 -0.72 -13.17 -11.62
CA MET A 1 -0.33 -12.07 -10.72
C MET A 1 -1.59 -11.42 -10.15
N TYR A 2 -1.58 -11.10 -8.86
CA TYR A 2 -2.73 -10.51 -8.18
C TYR A 2 -2.74 -8.98 -8.34
N LYS A 3 -3.45 -8.47 -9.35
CA LYS A 3 -3.54 -7.03 -9.64
C LYS A 3 -4.53 -6.33 -8.71
N LEU A 4 -4.19 -5.12 -8.24
CA LEU A 4 -5.04 -4.33 -7.35
C LEU A 4 -6.09 -3.50 -8.10
N GLY A 5 -7.37 -3.77 -7.84
CA GLY A 5 -8.49 -2.89 -8.23
C GLY A 5 -8.99 -2.10 -7.03
N VAL A 6 -8.72 -0.79 -7.00
CA VAL A 6 -9.22 0.13 -5.97
C VAL A 6 -9.60 1.45 -6.63
N GLN A 7 -10.68 2.05 -6.14
CA GLN A 7 -11.21 3.31 -6.61
C GLN A 7 -11.91 3.99 -5.44
N ASP A 8 -12.14 5.29 -5.58
CA ASP A 8 -12.80 6.14 -4.59
C ASP A 8 -12.06 6.16 -3.24
N TYR A 9 -11.84 7.36 -2.69
CA TYR A 9 -11.21 7.49 -1.38
C TYR A 9 -12.03 8.42 -0.50
N SER A 10 -12.24 7.98 0.74
CA SER A 10 -12.83 8.77 1.82
C SER A 10 -12.17 8.39 3.13
N GLY A 11 -11.82 9.38 3.96
CA GLY A 11 -11.18 9.15 5.26
C GLY A 11 -10.16 10.24 5.58
N ASP A 12 -9.55 10.13 6.75
CA ASP A 12 -8.64 11.10 7.35
C ASP A 12 -7.16 10.69 7.33
N ALA A 13 -6.84 9.45 6.91
CA ALA A 13 -5.47 8.97 6.81
C ALA A 13 -4.68 9.53 5.60
N GLY A 14 -5.36 10.22 4.68
CA GLY A 14 -4.83 10.58 3.37
C GLY A 14 -4.72 9.38 2.42
N ASN A 15 -4.76 9.64 1.10
CA ASN A 15 -4.91 8.59 0.10
C ASN A 15 -3.56 8.02 -0.38
N SER A 16 -2.87 7.23 0.45
CA SER A 16 -1.59 6.59 0.07
C SER A 16 -1.75 5.21 -0.59
N PHE A 17 -2.97 4.82 -0.96
CA PHE A 17 -3.26 3.52 -1.57
C PHE A 17 -3.65 3.61 -3.05
N ILE A 18 -4.19 4.75 -3.51
CA ILE A 18 -4.57 4.91 -4.92
C ILE A 18 -3.39 4.77 -5.89
N TYR A 19 -2.19 5.18 -5.48
CA TYR A 19 -0.96 5.00 -6.26
C TYR A 19 -0.72 3.54 -6.68
N HIS A 20 -1.19 2.61 -5.85
CA HIS A 20 -1.01 1.17 -6.03
C HIS A 20 -2.05 0.55 -6.97
N HIS A 21 -3.07 1.30 -7.40
CA HIS A 21 -4.06 0.83 -8.35
C HIS A 21 -3.39 0.34 -9.65
N ASP A 22 -3.92 -0.78 -10.17
CA ASP A 22 -3.46 -1.48 -11.37
C ASP A 22 -2.04 -2.03 -11.32
N LYS A 23 -1.37 -1.99 -10.16
CA LYS A 23 -0.08 -2.66 -9.95
C LYS A 23 -0.28 -4.13 -9.61
N ASN A 24 0.70 -4.94 -9.99
CA ASN A 24 0.77 -6.34 -9.61
C ASN A 24 1.40 -6.46 -8.23
N PHE A 25 1.03 -7.50 -7.50
CA PHE A 25 1.66 -7.82 -6.22
C PHE A 25 3.07 -8.35 -6.43
N SER A 26 4.07 -7.79 -5.76
CA SER A 26 5.47 -8.24 -5.79
C SER A 26 5.93 -8.72 -4.41
N THR A 27 6.85 -9.68 -4.42
CA THR A 27 7.55 -10.23 -3.26
C THR A 27 9.06 -10.27 -3.52
N PHE A 28 9.85 -10.61 -2.50
CA PHE A 28 11.32 -10.66 -2.65
C PHE A 28 11.80 -11.66 -3.71
N ASP A 29 11.00 -12.69 -4.00
CA ASP A 29 11.27 -13.78 -4.95
C ASP A 29 10.44 -13.69 -6.24
N ALA A 30 9.53 -12.72 -6.35
CA ALA A 30 8.72 -12.48 -7.54
C ALA A 30 8.57 -10.97 -7.79
N ASP A 31 9.44 -10.42 -8.65
CA ASP A 31 9.47 -9.01 -9.01
C ASP A 31 8.46 -8.71 -10.13
N ASN A 32 7.35 -8.10 -9.74
CA ASN A 32 6.24 -7.72 -10.64
C ASN A 32 5.98 -6.22 -10.62
N ASP A 33 6.89 -5.44 -10.01
CA ASP A 33 6.76 -4.00 -9.95
C ASP A 33 7.30 -3.35 -11.22
N ILE A 34 7.22 -2.03 -11.33
CA ILE A 34 7.63 -1.32 -12.55
C ILE A 34 8.97 -0.60 -12.37
N TYR A 35 9.63 -0.74 -11.22
CA TYR A 35 10.92 -0.16 -10.94
C TYR A 35 12.05 -1.00 -11.57
N ASP A 36 13.21 -0.39 -11.84
CA ASP A 36 14.33 -1.08 -12.49
C ASP A 36 15.03 -2.09 -11.55
N GLY A 37 14.60 -2.19 -10.29
CA GLY A 37 15.04 -3.19 -9.34
C GLY A 37 13.90 -3.60 -8.41
N ASN A 38 14.17 -4.52 -7.48
CA ASN A 38 13.10 -5.15 -6.71
C ASN A 38 12.65 -4.28 -5.51
N CYS A 39 11.46 -3.69 -5.59
CA CYS A 39 10.89 -2.88 -4.50
C CYS A 39 10.63 -3.70 -3.24
N ALA A 40 10.15 -4.93 -3.36
CA ALA A 40 9.89 -5.81 -2.22
C ALA A 40 11.17 -6.13 -1.44
N GLN A 41 12.28 -6.36 -2.13
CA GLN A 41 13.59 -6.56 -1.50
C GLN A 41 14.10 -5.28 -0.84
N ARG A 42 13.89 -4.10 -1.45
CA ARG A 42 14.32 -2.82 -0.89
C ARG A 42 13.52 -2.39 0.34
N PHE A 43 12.18 -2.51 0.27
CA PHE A 43 11.23 -2.00 1.26
C PHE A 43 10.64 -3.08 2.18
N LYS A 44 11.16 -4.31 2.08
CA LYS A 44 11.00 -5.38 3.08
C LYS A 44 9.55 -5.81 3.32
N GLY A 45 8.74 -5.82 2.26
CA GLY A 45 7.34 -6.25 2.32
C GLY A 45 6.89 -6.92 1.03
N GLY A 46 5.73 -7.58 1.09
CA GLY A 46 4.97 -7.97 -0.09
C GLY A 46 3.85 -6.96 -0.31
N TRP A 47 3.82 -6.30 -1.46
CA TRP A 47 2.87 -5.22 -1.74
C TRP A 47 2.64 -5.02 -3.24
N TRP A 48 1.63 -4.23 -3.60
CA TRP A 48 1.36 -3.82 -4.98
C TRP A 48 2.29 -2.67 -5.40
N TYR A 49 3.59 -2.93 -5.47
CA TYR A 49 4.60 -1.88 -5.70
C TYR A 49 4.50 -1.27 -7.12
N GLY A 50 4.78 0.04 -7.19
CA GLY A 50 5.02 0.82 -8.41
C GLY A 50 6.51 1.16 -8.55
N LYS A 51 6.89 2.43 -8.29
CA LYS A 51 8.28 2.95 -8.21
C LYS A 51 8.52 3.80 -6.94
N CYS A 52 8.44 3.29 -5.70
CA CYS A 52 8.03 1.94 -5.30
C CYS A 52 6.70 1.97 -4.58
N HIS A 53 6.47 2.89 -3.63
CA HIS A 53 5.22 2.94 -2.88
C HIS A 53 4.94 4.29 -2.23
N GLU A 54 3.66 4.53 -1.95
CA GLU A 54 3.20 5.54 -0.99
C GLU A 54 2.71 4.91 0.32
N SER A 55 2.40 3.60 0.32
CA SER A 55 2.08 2.81 1.51
C SER A 55 2.81 1.47 1.51
N ASN A 56 3.16 0.97 2.69
CA ASN A 56 3.85 -0.31 2.84
C ASN A 56 3.42 -0.97 4.16
N LEU A 57 2.15 -1.36 4.26
CA LEU A 57 1.61 -1.91 5.51
C LEU A 57 2.21 -3.27 5.89
N ASN A 58 2.85 -3.95 4.94
CA ASN A 58 3.56 -5.22 5.10
C ASN A 58 5.09 -5.04 5.24
N GLY A 59 5.59 -3.82 5.47
CA GLY A 59 7.01 -3.56 5.74
C GLY A 59 7.44 -3.99 7.15
N LEU A 60 8.67 -3.63 7.53
CA LEU A 60 9.21 -3.97 8.85
C LEU A 60 8.43 -3.26 9.97
N TYR A 61 8.20 -3.96 11.07
CA TYR A 61 7.68 -3.33 12.28
C TYR A 61 8.81 -2.62 13.05
N LEU A 62 8.99 -1.32 12.82
CA LEU A 62 10.09 -0.53 13.39
C LEU A 62 9.68 0.32 14.62
N SER A 63 8.46 0.13 15.12
CA SER A 63 7.98 0.71 16.38
C SER A 63 8.06 2.25 16.48
N GLY A 64 7.53 2.96 15.49
CA GLY A 64 7.48 4.43 15.48
C GLY A 64 8.54 5.05 14.57
N SER A 65 9.12 6.18 15.00
CA SER A 65 10.12 6.92 14.21
C SER A 65 11.38 6.08 13.96
N HIS A 66 11.88 6.06 12.73
CA HIS A 66 13.07 5.31 12.33
C HIS A 66 13.92 6.07 11.29
N SER A 67 15.24 5.84 11.30
CA SER A 67 16.18 6.52 10.40
C SER A 67 16.21 5.94 8.98
N SER A 68 15.86 4.66 8.80
CA SER A 68 15.79 4.03 7.50
C SER A 68 14.68 4.62 6.64
N TYR A 69 14.86 4.59 5.32
CA TYR A 69 13.91 5.17 4.37
C TYR A 69 12.81 4.16 3.99
N ALA A 70 11.57 4.45 4.41
CA ALA A 70 10.31 3.84 3.93
C ALA A 70 10.18 2.30 4.00
N ASN A 71 11.04 1.61 4.74
CA ASN A 71 11.05 0.15 4.85
C ASN A 71 10.23 -0.38 6.04
N GLY A 72 9.44 0.48 6.69
CA GLY A 72 8.61 0.14 7.83
C GLY A 72 7.14 -0.07 7.46
N VAL A 73 6.26 -0.20 8.48
CA VAL A 73 4.80 -0.14 8.31
C VAL A 73 4.40 1.31 8.00
N ASN A 74 4.56 1.75 6.75
CA ASN A 74 4.44 3.17 6.39
C ASN A 74 3.11 3.50 5.69
N TRP A 75 2.62 4.72 5.94
CA TRP A 75 1.53 5.37 5.20
C TRP A 75 1.88 6.84 5.01
N GLN A 76 2.34 7.19 3.80
CA GLN A 76 3.02 8.46 3.53
C GLN A 76 2.18 9.68 3.88
N HIS A 77 0.90 9.71 3.51
CA HIS A 77 0.04 10.86 3.75
C HIS A 77 -0.39 11.03 5.22
N PHE A 78 -0.13 10.03 6.09
CA PHE A 78 -0.50 10.10 7.52
C PHE A 78 0.70 10.43 8.41
N LYS A 79 1.80 9.67 8.30
CA LYS A 79 2.99 9.82 9.15
C LYS A 79 4.31 9.89 8.38
N GLY A 80 4.25 10.01 7.05
CA GLY A 80 5.44 10.03 6.20
C GLY A 80 6.15 8.67 6.10
N VAL A 81 7.39 8.73 5.60
CA VAL A 81 8.20 7.54 5.26
C VAL A 81 9.20 7.13 6.35
N HIS A 82 9.32 7.90 7.43
CA HIS A 82 10.24 7.66 8.55
C HIS A 82 9.50 7.29 9.84
N TYR A 83 8.25 6.84 9.73
CA TYR A 83 7.45 6.41 10.87
C TYR A 83 6.72 5.11 10.55
N SER A 84 7.04 4.06 11.30
CA SER A 84 6.38 2.76 11.24
C SER A 84 5.19 2.76 12.20
N LEU A 85 3.99 2.59 11.67
CA LEU A 85 2.74 2.54 12.44
C LEU A 85 2.78 1.40 13.47
N LYS A 86 2.28 1.70 14.68
CA LYS A 86 2.16 0.71 15.76
C LYS A 86 1.12 -0.37 15.44
N LYS A 87 0.10 -0.02 14.65
CA LYS A 87 -1.00 -0.91 14.28
C LYS A 87 -1.52 -0.53 12.90
N SER A 88 -1.84 -1.53 12.10
CA SER A 88 -2.55 -1.41 10.82
C SER A 88 -3.47 -2.62 10.65
N GLU A 89 -4.63 -2.42 10.02
CA GLU A 89 -5.59 -3.49 9.72
C GLU A 89 -6.21 -3.21 8.35
N ILE A 90 -6.28 -4.21 7.48
CA ILE A 90 -6.99 -4.13 6.20
C ILE A 90 -8.25 -4.99 6.34
N LYS A 91 -9.42 -4.41 6.10
CA LYS A 91 -10.72 -5.10 6.18
C LYS A 91 -11.55 -4.72 4.98
N ILE A 92 -12.31 -5.68 4.47
CA ILE A 92 -13.21 -5.48 3.34
C ILE A 92 -14.64 -5.79 3.76
N ARG A 93 -15.60 -5.13 3.10
CA ARG A 93 -17.03 -5.38 3.25
C ARG A 93 -17.70 -5.22 1.89
N ALA A 94 -18.67 -6.07 1.58
CA ALA A 94 -19.43 -5.98 0.34
C ALA A 94 -20.08 -4.58 0.18
N LYS A 95 -19.93 -3.99 -1.01
CA LYS A 95 -20.64 -2.75 -1.37
C LYS A 95 -22.10 -3.11 -1.63
N LYS A 96 -23.03 -2.43 -0.95
CA LYS A 96 -24.45 -2.53 -1.30
C LYS A 96 -24.62 -1.92 -2.69
N LEU A 97 -25.04 -2.73 -3.65
CA LEU A 97 -25.46 -2.21 -4.95
C LEU A 97 -26.79 -1.50 -4.73
N THR A 98 -26.79 -0.17 -4.81
CA THR A 98 -28.03 0.56 -5.05
C THR A 98 -28.40 0.31 -6.50
N THR A 99 -29.44 -0.48 -6.74
CA THR A 99 -30.10 -0.52 -8.06
C THR A 99 -30.55 0.90 -8.38
N GLN A 100 -29.81 1.57 -9.26
CA GLN A 100 -30.38 2.71 -9.96
C GLN A 100 -31.45 2.14 -10.87
N ILE A 101 -32.71 2.27 -10.46
CA ILE A 101 -33.84 2.18 -11.38
C ILE A 101 -33.72 3.45 -12.21
N PHE A 102 -33.08 3.32 -13.38
CA PHE A 102 -33.17 4.37 -14.40
C PHE A 102 -34.63 4.45 -14.85
N PRO A 103 -35.23 5.66 -14.96
CA PRO A 103 -36.56 5.81 -15.55
C PRO A 103 -36.58 5.44 -17.03
#